data_AF-A0A2E2AGE4-F1
#
_entry.id   AF-A0A2E2AGE4-F1
#
_cell.length_a   1.000
_cell.length_b   1.000
_cell.length_c   1.000
_cell.angle_alpha   90.00
_cell.angle_beta   90.00
_cell.angle_gamma   90.00
#
_symmetry.space_group_name_H-M   'P 1'
#
loop_
_entity.id
_entity.type
_entity.pdbx_description
1 polymer ?
#
loop_
_entity_poly.entity_id
_entity_poly.type
_entity_poly.pdbx_seq_one_letter_code
_entity_poly.pdbx_strand_id
1 'polypeptide(L)'
;MRKLFLVLAALFLVQSMAYAEEGKEKGKRFEENKLRVLENLGKRLGFLNKFKSCVTSSGSRQELKSCRMTNKKNMEAFRADRAASKEERKKLRTARKEEREKRRAARKERRE
;
A
#
# COMPACT_ATOMS: atom_id res chain seq x y z
N MET A 1 -26.59 28.15 -33.88
CA MET A 1 -25.18 27.69 -33.76
C MET A 1 -24.60 27.87 -32.35
N ARG A 2 -24.52 29.09 -31.79
CA ARG A 2 -23.96 29.33 -30.43
C ARG A 2 -24.61 28.48 -29.31
N LYS A 3 -25.93 28.36 -29.30
CA LYS A 3 -26.66 27.54 -28.31
C LYS A 3 -26.33 26.04 -28.43
N LEU A 4 -26.10 25.55 -29.65
CA LEU A 4 -25.72 24.15 -29.90
C LEU A 4 -24.30 23.86 -29.41
N PHE A 5 -23.37 24.79 -29.63
CA PHE A 5 -22.00 24.72 -29.12
C PHE A 5 -21.95 24.72 -27.59
N LEU A 6 -22.79 25.52 -26.92
CA LEU A 6 -22.86 25.55 -25.46
C LEU A 6 -23.37 24.22 -24.89
N VAL A 7 -24.36 23.59 -25.53
CA VAL A 7 -24.87 22.27 -25.12
C VAL A 7 -23.81 21.18 -25.32
N LEU A 8 -23.08 21.20 -26.44
CA LEU A 8 -21.96 20.29 -26.71
C LEU A 8 -20.81 20.46 -25.69
N ALA A 9 -20.45 21.70 -25.37
CA ALA A 9 -19.43 21.99 -24.37
C ALA A 9 -19.86 21.52 -22.97
N ALA A 10 -21.12 21.72 -22.59
CA ALA A 10 -21.65 21.24 -21.32
C ALA A 10 -21.62 19.70 -21.22
N LEU A 11 -22.00 18.99 -22.29
CA LEU A 11 -21.94 17.52 -22.34
C LEU A 11 -20.50 16.99 -22.22
N PHE A 12 -19.54 17.64 -22.88
CA PHE A 12 -18.12 17.27 -22.79
C PHE A 12 -17.57 17.45 -21.37
N LEU A 13 -17.92 18.56 -20.70
CA LEU A 13 -17.50 18.82 -19.33
C LEU A 13 -18.09 17.80 -18.34
N VAL A 14 -19.38 17.45 -18.48
CA VAL A 14 -20.03 16.44 -17.62
C VAL A 14 -19.38 15.06 -17.79
N GLN A 15 -19.02 14.66 -19.01
CA GLN A 15 -18.30 13.41 -19.25
C GLN A 15 -16.90 13.43 -18.60
N SER A 16 -16.17 14.53 -18.72
CA SER A 16 -14.83 14.64 -18.12
C SER A 16 -14.83 14.56 -16.59
N MET A 17 -15.87 15.10 -15.93
CA MET A 17 -16.07 15.02 -14.49
C MET A 17 -16.33 13.58 -14.02
N ALA A 18 -17.15 12.81 -14.77
CA ALA A 18 -17.46 11.41 -14.45
C ALA A 18 -16.21 10.51 -14.58
N TYR A 19 -15.38 10.74 -15.60
CA TYR A 19 -14.10 10.02 -15.77
C TYR A 19 -13.08 10.38 -14.67
N ALA A 20 -13.09 11.60 -14.16
CA ALA A 20 -12.17 12.03 -13.09
C ALA A 20 -12.49 11.38 -11.73
N GLU A 21 -13.74 11.07 -11.42
CA GLU A 21 -14.11 10.42 -10.16
C GLU A 21 -13.61 8.96 -10.05
N GLU A 22 -13.67 8.16 -11.12
CA GLU A 22 -13.13 6.80 -11.11
C GLU A 22 -11.61 6.76 -10.89
N GLY A 23 -10.90 7.82 -11.30
CA GLY A 23 -9.46 7.99 -11.07
C GLY A 23 -9.12 8.32 -9.63
N LYS A 24 -9.99 9.04 -8.89
CA LYS A 24 -9.73 9.47 -7.51
C LYS A 24 -9.62 8.30 -6.55
N GLU A 25 -10.45 7.27 -6.68
CA GLU A 25 -10.40 6.10 -5.79
C GLU A 25 -9.14 5.26 -6.04
N LYS A 26 -8.73 5.11 -7.30
CA LYS A 26 -7.47 4.45 -7.68
C LYS A 26 -6.25 5.27 -7.22
N GLY A 27 -6.31 6.59 -7.33
CA GLY A 27 -5.29 7.52 -6.86
C GLY A 27 -5.10 7.48 -5.33
N LYS A 28 -6.19 7.44 -4.55
CA LYS A 28 -6.11 7.26 -3.09
C LYS A 28 -5.37 5.98 -2.70
N ARG A 29 -5.68 4.85 -3.34
CA ARG A 29 -4.98 3.57 -3.09
C ARG A 29 -3.50 3.61 -3.48
N PHE A 30 -3.14 4.38 -4.51
CA PHE A 30 -1.76 4.57 -4.91
C PHE A 30 -0.98 5.35 -3.85
N GLU A 31 -1.52 6.48 -3.38
CA GLU A 31 -0.88 7.28 -2.33
C GLU A 31 -0.76 6.51 -1.00
N GLU A 32 -1.81 5.76 -0.59
CA GLU A 32 -1.74 4.88 0.57
C GLU A 32 -0.63 3.82 0.44
N ASN A 33 -0.46 3.24 -0.75
CA ASN A 33 0.62 2.29 -0.99
C ASN A 33 1.99 2.95 -0.92
N LYS A 34 2.13 4.15 -1.48
CA LYS A 34 3.37 4.92 -1.42
C LYS A 34 3.75 5.23 0.03
N LEU A 35 2.82 5.76 0.82
CA LEU A 35 3.01 6.03 2.25
C LEU A 35 3.45 4.78 3.00
N ARG A 36 2.80 3.65 2.73
CA ARG A 36 3.18 2.36 3.34
C ARG A 36 4.58 1.90 2.96
N VAL A 37 4.99 2.08 1.70
CA VAL A 37 6.36 1.74 1.26
C VAL A 37 7.37 2.64 1.98
N LEU A 38 7.09 3.94 2.05
CA LEU A 38 7.94 4.91 2.74
C LEU A 38 8.07 4.59 4.23
N GLU A 39 6.97 4.24 4.91
CA GLU A 39 6.99 3.84 6.31
C GLU A 39 7.89 2.62 6.54
N ASN A 40 7.82 1.61 5.67
CA ASN A 40 8.67 0.42 5.75
C ASN A 40 10.16 0.74 5.53
N LEU A 41 10.46 1.64 4.60
CA LEU A 41 11.81 2.12 4.37
C LEU A 41 12.32 2.90 5.60
N GLY A 42 11.49 3.78 6.17
CA GLY A 42 11.80 4.52 7.38
C GLY A 42 12.13 3.62 8.56
N LYS A 43 11.31 2.59 8.82
CA LYS A 43 11.57 1.58 9.87
C LYS A 43 12.91 0.87 9.64
N ARG A 44 13.16 0.41 8.40
CA ARG A 44 14.42 -0.27 8.05
C ARG A 44 15.64 0.64 8.24
N LEU A 45 15.56 1.89 7.79
CA LEU A 45 16.61 2.87 8.00
C LEU A 45 16.85 3.14 9.49
N GLY A 46 15.78 3.22 10.29
CA GLY A 46 15.88 3.36 11.74
C GLY A 46 16.68 2.22 12.39
N PHE A 47 16.44 0.97 11.99
CA PHE A 47 17.23 -0.17 12.49
C PHE A 47 18.69 -0.11 12.04
N LEU A 48 18.94 0.24 10.78
CA LEU A 48 20.30 0.36 10.25
C LEU A 48 21.09 1.48 10.94
N ASN A 49 20.45 2.61 11.19
CA ASN A 49 21.07 3.73 11.91
C ASN A 49 21.38 3.35 13.36
N LYS A 50 20.47 2.68 14.07
CA LYS A 50 20.73 2.17 15.42
C LYS A 50 21.88 1.18 15.44
N PHE A 51 21.94 0.28 14.45
CA PHE A 51 23.03 -0.67 14.33
C PHE A 51 24.37 0.03 14.05
N LYS A 52 24.38 1.01 13.13
CA LYS A 52 25.55 1.84 12.84
C LYS A 52 26.04 2.53 14.11
N SER A 53 25.17 3.22 14.84
CA SER A 53 25.55 3.90 16.09
C SER A 53 26.11 2.93 17.12
N CYS A 54 25.49 1.75 17.29
CA CYS A 54 25.98 0.72 18.22
C CYS A 54 27.40 0.24 17.87
N VAL A 55 27.66 0.01 16.58
CA VAL A 55 28.98 -0.41 16.08
C VAL A 55 30.01 0.71 16.22
N THR A 56 29.62 1.97 15.98
CA THR A 56 30.52 3.12 16.16
C THR A 56 30.85 3.35 17.64
N SER A 57 29.91 3.11 18.55
CA SER A 57 30.12 3.30 19.99
C SER A 57 30.79 2.11 20.68
N SER A 58 30.84 0.93 20.03
CA SER A 58 31.40 -0.26 20.66
C SER A 58 32.92 -0.18 20.76
N GLY A 59 33.45 -0.31 21.98
CA GLY A 59 34.88 -0.34 22.27
C GLY A 59 35.47 -1.75 22.33
N SER A 60 34.63 -2.79 22.32
CA SER A 60 35.07 -4.17 22.52
C SER A 60 34.44 -5.17 21.55
N ARG A 61 35.10 -6.32 21.39
CA ARG A 61 34.59 -7.45 20.59
C ARG A 61 33.27 -8.00 21.14
N GLN A 62 33.11 -7.97 22.47
CA GLN A 62 31.90 -8.44 23.15
C GLN A 62 30.72 -7.48 22.86
N GLU A 63 30.93 -6.17 22.92
CA GLU A 63 29.93 -5.17 22.54
C GLU A 63 29.54 -5.29 21.06
N LEU A 64 30.49 -5.46 20.15
CA LEU A 64 30.21 -5.71 18.73
C LEU A 64 29.32 -6.94 18.50
N LYS A 65 29.56 -8.03 19.25
CA LYS A 65 28.73 -9.23 19.20
C LYS A 65 27.31 -8.93 19.68
N SER A 66 27.17 -8.15 20.76
CA SER A 66 25.87 -7.71 21.26
C SER A 66 25.12 -6.86 20.23
N CYS A 67 25.77 -5.87 19.60
CA CYS A 67 25.20 -5.06 18.53
C CYS A 67 24.66 -5.90 17.38
N ARG A 68 25.44 -6.91 16.94
CA ARG A 68 25.03 -7.83 15.86
C ARG A 68 23.81 -8.66 16.25
N MET A 69 23.78 -9.21 17.47
CA MET A 69 22.66 -10.03 17.94
C MET A 69 21.38 -9.21 18.08
N THR A 70 21.48 -8.00 18.62
CA THR A 70 20.34 -7.08 18.74
C THR A 70 19.80 -6.68 17.37
N ASN A 71 20.68 -6.32 16.43
CA ASN A 71 20.25 -6.00 15.06
C ASN A 71 19.61 -7.21 14.36
N LYS A 72 20.16 -8.41 14.54
CA LYS A 72 19.58 -9.65 14.00
C LYS A 72 18.16 -9.86 14.50
N LYS A 73 17.93 -9.78 15.82
CA LYS A 73 16.60 -9.92 16.43
C LYS A 73 15.61 -8.86 15.90
N ASN A 74 16.03 -7.60 15.82
CA ASN A 74 15.19 -6.51 15.30
C ASN A 74 14.79 -6.75 13.83
N MET A 75 15.74 -7.19 13.01
CA MET A 75 15.49 -7.48 11.59
C MET A 75 14.64 -8.73 11.38
N GLU A 76 14.78 -9.75 12.22
CA GLU A 76 13.92 -10.94 12.21
C GLU A 76 12.48 -10.58 12.59
N ALA A 77 12.29 -9.84 13.68
CA ALA A 77 10.97 -9.35 14.09
C ALA A 77 10.31 -8.50 12.98
N PHE A 78 11.07 -7.58 12.37
CA PHE A 78 10.58 -6.77 11.25
C PHE A 78 10.17 -7.60 10.03
N ARG A 79 10.92 -8.66 9.71
CA ARG A 79 10.56 -9.58 8.61
C ARG A 79 9.31 -10.38 8.93
N ALA A 80 9.17 -10.85 10.17
CA ALA A 80 8.02 -11.61 10.63
C ALA A 80 6.72 -10.76 10.57
N ASP A 81 6.77 -9.53 11.07
CA ASP A 81 5.66 -8.57 10.98
C ASP A 81 5.24 -8.32 9.52
N ARG A 82 6.22 -8.12 8.63
CA ARG A 82 5.96 -7.95 7.19
C ARG A 82 5.33 -9.19 6.56
N ALA A 83 5.75 -10.38 6.96
CA ALA A 83 5.18 -11.63 6.47
C ALA A 83 3.73 -11.80 6.93
N ALA A 84 3.43 -11.55 8.22
CA ALA A 84 2.08 -11.58 8.76
C ALA A 84 1.14 -10.60 8.04
N SER A 85 1.59 -9.34 7.89
CA SER A 85 0.89 -8.30 7.13
C SER A 85 0.63 -8.69 5.66
N LYS A 86 1.53 -9.48 5.05
CA LYS A 86 1.39 -9.94 3.67
C LYS A 86 0.32 -11.03 3.57
N GLU A 87 0.29 -11.97 4.51
CA GLU A 87 -0.69 -13.05 4.54
C GLU A 87 -2.11 -12.52 4.81
N GLU A 88 -2.26 -11.59 5.74
CA GLU A 88 -3.54 -10.93 5.99
C GLU A 88 -4.09 -10.24 4.73
N ARG A 89 -3.23 -9.52 4.00
CA ARG A 89 -3.61 -8.87 2.74
C ARG A 89 -3.98 -9.87 1.65
N LYS A 90 -3.36 -11.05 1.60
CA LYS A 90 -3.76 -12.10 0.66
C LYS A 90 -5.19 -12.57 0.97
N LYS A 91 -5.51 -12.82 2.23
CA LYS A 91 -6.87 -13.21 2.67
C LYS A 91 -7.91 -12.15 2.32
N LEU A 92 -7.61 -10.87 2.57
CA LEU A 92 -8.46 -9.76 2.16
C LEU A 92 -8.67 -9.69 0.64
N ARG A 93 -7.63 -9.96 -0.15
CA ARG A 93 -7.72 -9.98 -1.62
C ARG A 93 -8.56 -11.13 -2.13
N THR A 94 -8.42 -12.33 -1.57
CA THR A 94 -9.22 -13.50 -1.97
C THR A 94 -10.69 -13.28 -1.61
N ALA A 95 -11.00 -12.85 -0.39
CA ALA A 95 -12.37 -12.55 0.04
C ALA A 95 -13.05 -11.50 -0.86
N ARG A 96 -12.34 -10.41 -1.21
CA ARG A 96 -12.84 -9.40 -2.15
C ARG A 96 -13.08 -9.94 -3.56
N LYS A 97 -12.27 -10.91 -4.00
CA LYS A 97 -12.44 -11.54 -5.32
C LYS A 97 -13.68 -12.42 -5.33
N GLU A 98 -13.86 -13.25 -4.32
CA GLU A 98 -15.05 -14.09 -4.15
C GLU A 98 -16.33 -13.26 -4.05
N GLU A 99 -16.33 -12.16 -3.27
CA GLU A 99 -17.47 -11.26 -3.18
C GLU A 99 -17.82 -10.64 -4.55
N ARG A 100 -16.81 -10.24 -5.32
CA ARG A 100 -17.02 -9.70 -6.68
C ARG A 100 -17.59 -10.75 -7.62
N GLU A 101 -17.16 -12.00 -7.53
CA GLU A 101 -17.68 -13.10 -8.33
C GLU A 101 -19.15 -13.39 -7.96
N LYS A 102 -19.48 -13.45 -6.66
CA LYS A 102 -20.88 -13.57 -6.19
C LYS A 102 -21.76 -12.44 -6.72
N ARG A 103 -21.29 -11.19 -6.63
CA ARG A 103 -22.03 -10.02 -7.16
C ARG A 103 -22.21 -10.07 -8.68
N ARG A 104 -21.25 -10.64 -9.42
CA ARG A 104 -21.37 -10.83 -10.88
C ARG A 104 -22.37 -11.92 -11.23
N ALA A 105 -22.37 -13.04 -10.49
CA ALA A 105 -23.33 -14.13 -10.66
C ALA A 105 -24.77 -13.65 -10.39
N ALA A 106 -25.01 -13.00 -9.25
CA ALA A 106 -26.33 -12.46 -8.90
C ALA A 106 -26.85 -11.41 -9.91
N ARG A 107 -25.96 -10.69 -10.60
CA ARG A 107 -26.33 -9.76 -11.68
C ARG A 107 -26.70 -10.46 -12.99
N LYS A 108 -26.15 -11.65 -13.24
CA LYS A 108 -26.52 -12.46 -14.41
C LYS A 108 -27.88 -13.13 -14.20
N GLU A 109 -28.10 -13.73 -13.03
CA GLU A 109 -29.40 -14.33 -12.67
C GLU A 109 -30.56 -13.32 -12.69
N ARG A 110 -30.30 -12.04 -12.36
CA ARG A 110 -31.33 -10.98 -12.45
C ARG A 110 -31.61 -10.48 -13.87
N ARG A 111 -30.81 -10.88 -14.86
CA ARG A 111 -30.95 -10.48 -16.27
C ARG A 111 -31.56 -11.58 -17.14
N GLU A 112 -31.63 -12.81 -16.62
CA GLU A 112 -32.35 -13.96 -17.19
C GLU A 112 -33.77 -14.01 -16.61
#